data_AF-A0A2D5WTT4-F1
#
_entry.id   AF-A0A2D5WTT4-F1
#
_cell.length_a   1.000
_cell.length_b   1.000
_cell.length_c   1.000
_cell.angle_alpha   90.00
_cell.angle_beta   90.00
_cell.angle_gamma   90.00
#
_symmetry.space_group_name_H-M   'P 1'
#
loop_
_entity.id
_entity.type
_entity.pdbx_description
1 polymer ?
#
loop_
_entity_poly.entity_id
_entity_poly.type
_entity_poly.pdbx_seq_one_letter_code
_entity_poly.pdbx_strand_id
1 'polypeptide(L)'
;MLCSAAAEAGLYPRVELERVREVYGVNIEAVLFDDIRAYLTPEELKSLNKVSLTFPLPDNKDSVDVFGFAIDLNSGQMAFPAQAIKFFDDLALSFAWYEHTGQDPTSIAEYVVNLHRKGLPFLPPLAALNVPEKAWEQSQYVDDVSQKILKSGLAFLLLHELAHWHFKHGAYHDISYAAARKQEQQADDFALEVMARMKTPPYGMVVWFLATSLVTSDRVTTHPLSRDRLNAIAHSLSESPGRYISYENRHSLTKQDILRLAQDIQDIAARLKQ
;
A
#
# COMPACT_ATOMS: atom_id res chain seq x y z
N MET A 1 2.57 -30.31 -29.24
CA MET A 1 1.33 -30.66 -28.51
C MET A 1 1.08 -29.51 -27.55
N LEU A 2 0.13 -28.63 -27.90
CA LEU A 2 -0.19 -27.43 -27.15
C LEU A 2 -1.08 -27.84 -25.97
N CYS A 3 -0.53 -27.83 -24.75
CA CYS A 3 -1.36 -27.88 -23.55
C CYS A 3 -2.04 -26.52 -23.39
N SER A 4 -3.28 -26.46 -23.87
CA SER A 4 -4.27 -25.47 -23.44
C SER A 4 -4.49 -25.64 -21.94
N ALA A 5 -3.83 -24.82 -21.13
CA ALA A 5 -4.20 -24.63 -19.74
C ALA A 5 -5.50 -23.81 -19.74
N ALA A 6 -6.62 -24.50 -19.52
CA ALA A 6 -7.92 -23.86 -19.34
C ALA A 6 -7.82 -22.80 -18.23
N ALA A 7 -8.38 -21.62 -18.51
CA ALA A 7 -8.37 -20.43 -17.66
C ALA A 7 -8.77 -20.76 -16.21
N GLU A 8 -7.86 -20.57 -15.27
CA GLU A 8 -8.23 -20.48 -13.85
C GLU A 8 -8.93 -19.14 -13.64
N ALA A 9 -10.25 -19.16 -13.48
CA ALA A 9 -10.99 -17.99 -13.01
C ALA A 9 -10.37 -17.49 -11.69
N GLY A 10 -9.94 -16.23 -11.66
CA GLY A 10 -9.13 -15.62 -10.61
C GLY A 10 -8.30 -14.47 -11.18
N LEU A 11 -7.90 -13.47 -10.36
CA LEU A 11 -6.98 -12.42 -10.83
C LEU A 11 -5.57 -12.94 -11.06
N TYR A 12 -5.11 -13.84 -10.18
CA TYR A 12 -3.81 -14.51 -10.25
C TYR A 12 -3.99 -16.02 -10.05
N PRO A 13 -3.17 -16.86 -10.69
CA PRO A 13 -3.11 -18.30 -10.42
C PRO A 13 -2.76 -18.60 -8.95
N ARG A 14 -3.31 -19.70 -8.42
CA ARG A 14 -3.10 -20.09 -7.02
C ARG A 14 -1.62 -20.28 -6.67
N VAL A 15 -0.86 -20.92 -7.57
CA VAL A 15 0.58 -21.18 -7.42
C VAL A 15 1.39 -19.89 -7.29
N GLU A 16 0.97 -18.83 -7.99
CA GLU A 16 1.62 -17.53 -7.91
C GLU A 16 1.37 -16.89 -6.53
N LEU A 17 0.13 -16.95 -6.03
CA LEU A 17 -0.20 -16.43 -4.70
C LEU A 17 0.47 -17.21 -3.57
N GLU A 18 0.66 -18.51 -3.72
CA GLU A 18 1.42 -19.34 -2.77
C GLU A 18 2.89 -18.92 -2.74
N ARG A 19 3.50 -18.68 -3.91
CA ARG A 19 4.86 -18.13 -4.00
C ARG A 19 4.95 -16.73 -3.37
N VAL A 20 3.98 -15.86 -3.63
CA VAL A 20 3.93 -14.52 -3.02
C VAL A 20 3.89 -14.65 -1.50
N ARG A 21 3.02 -15.51 -0.95
CA ARG A 21 2.97 -15.79 0.48
C ARG A 21 4.32 -16.26 1.03
N GLU A 22 4.99 -17.18 0.35
CA GLU A 22 6.26 -17.76 0.81
C GLU A 22 7.43 -16.76 0.75
N VAL A 23 7.50 -15.95 -0.32
CA VAL A 23 8.62 -15.03 -0.54
C VAL A 23 8.36 -13.67 0.10
N TYR A 24 7.22 -13.05 -0.23
CA TYR A 24 6.88 -11.72 0.27
C TYR A 24 6.47 -11.80 1.74
N GLY A 25 5.81 -12.88 2.18
CA GLY A 25 5.39 -13.01 3.57
C GLY A 25 6.56 -12.94 4.55
N VAL A 26 7.63 -13.70 4.29
CA VAL A 26 8.86 -13.68 5.10
C VAL A 26 9.50 -12.28 5.09
N ASN A 27 9.57 -11.63 3.93
CA ASN A 27 10.15 -10.29 3.83
C ASN A 27 9.30 -9.23 4.54
N ILE A 28 7.98 -9.30 4.44
CA ILE A 28 7.04 -8.39 5.12
C ILE A 28 7.12 -8.58 6.65
N GLU A 29 7.25 -9.84 7.10
CA GLU A 29 7.47 -10.16 8.51
C GLU A 29 8.78 -9.55 9.02
N ALA A 30 9.88 -9.70 8.28
CA ALA A 30 11.16 -9.06 8.60
C ALA A 30 11.06 -7.52 8.61
N VAL A 31 10.35 -6.92 7.64
CA VAL A 31 10.12 -5.47 7.62
C VAL A 31 9.43 -5.00 8.91
N LEU A 32 8.43 -5.73 9.41
CA LEU A 32 7.72 -5.34 10.64
C LEU A 32 8.53 -5.64 11.90
N PHE A 33 9.02 -6.87 12.06
CA PHE A 33 9.58 -7.36 13.31
C PHE A 33 11.10 -7.14 13.45
N ASP A 34 11.81 -6.83 12.37
CA ASP A 34 13.24 -6.51 12.42
C ASP A 34 13.48 -5.03 12.09
N ASP A 35 13.08 -4.60 10.89
CA ASP A 35 13.42 -3.27 10.38
C ASP A 35 12.66 -2.15 11.11
N ILE A 36 11.32 -2.19 11.10
CA ILE A 36 10.47 -1.20 11.80
C ILE A 36 10.72 -1.23 13.30
N ARG A 37 10.84 -2.44 13.88
CA ARG A 37 11.06 -2.66 15.31
C ARG A 37 12.21 -1.81 15.86
N ALA A 38 13.29 -1.64 15.10
CA ALA A 38 14.47 -0.88 15.52
C ALA A 38 14.20 0.62 15.77
N TYR A 39 13.09 1.16 15.25
CA TYR A 39 12.74 2.59 15.30
C TYR A 39 11.50 2.90 16.15
N LEU A 40 10.93 1.88 16.78
CA LEU A 40 9.78 2.03 17.68
C LEU A 40 10.23 2.48 19.08
N THR A 41 9.42 3.32 19.72
CA THR A 41 9.59 3.69 21.13
C THR A 41 9.26 2.50 22.04
N PRO A 42 9.67 2.50 23.32
CA PRO A 42 9.37 1.39 24.24
C PRO A 42 7.88 1.05 24.35
N GLU A 43 6.97 2.02 24.28
CA GLU A 43 5.52 1.75 24.35
C GLU A 43 4.98 1.16 23.05
N GLU A 44 5.45 1.65 21.90
CA GLU A 44 5.08 1.10 20.58
C GLU A 44 5.59 -0.34 20.42
N LEU A 45 6.79 -0.62 20.94
CA LEU A 45 7.38 -1.97 20.95
C LEU A 45 6.52 -2.95 21.76
N LYS A 46 5.92 -2.51 22.88
CA LYS A 46 5.00 -3.33 23.66
C LYS A 46 3.73 -3.67 22.88
N SER A 47 3.25 -2.75 22.04
CA SER A 47 2.13 -3.00 21.13
C SER A 47 2.52 -4.02 20.06
N LEU A 48 3.67 -3.82 19.41
CA LEU A 48 4.19 -4.72 18.38
C LEU A 48 4.34 -6.18 18.89
N ASN A 49 4.83 -6.37 20.13
CA ASN A 49 5.01 -7.71 20.71
C ASN A 49 3.70 -8.49 20.92
N LYS A 50 2.54 -7.88 20.69
CA LYS A 50 1.21 -8.52 20.81
C LYS A 50 0.52 -8.68 19.46
N VAL A 51 1.22 -8.37 18.38
CA VAL A 51 0.70 -8.48 17.01
C VAL A 51 1.29 -9.71 16.35
N SER A 52 0.51 -10.32 15.46
CA SER A 52 0.97 -11.38 14.55
C SER A 52 0.58 -11.06 13.11
N LEU A 53 1.36 -11.48 12.12
CA LEU A 53 1.01 -11.36 10.70
C LEU A 53 0.45 -12.66 10.15
N THR A 54 -0.54 -12.55 9.27
CA THR A 54 -1.03 -13.64 8.42
C THR A 54 -1.15 -13.19 6.97
N PHE A 55 -0.98 -14.15 6.07
CA PHE A 55 -0.98 -13.91 4.62
C PHE A 55 -2.04 -14.79 3.96
N PRO A 56 -3.33 -14.45 4.14
CA PRO A 56 -4.42 -15.28 3.65
C PRO A 56 -4.37 -15.40 2.13
N LEU A 57 -4.71 -16.60 1.64
CA LEU A 57 -4.98 -16.87 0.24
C LEU A 57 -6.49 -16.72 0.03
N PRO A 58 -6.95 -16.28 -1.16
CA PRO A 58 -8.39 -16.20 -1.45
C PRO A 58 -9.08 -17.55 -1.20
N ASP A 59 -10.18 -17.52 -0.45
CA ASP A 59 -10.99 -18.70 -0.12
C ASP A 59 -11.73 -19.26 -1.34
N ASN A 60 -12.09 -18.38 -2.27
CA ASN A 60 -12.69 -18.75 -3.54
C ASN A 60 -12.06 -17.96 -4.71
N LYS A 61 -12.28 -18.48 -5.92
CA LYS A 61 -11.75 -17.94 -7.18
C LYS A 61 -12.44 -16.65 -7.64
N ASP A 62 -13.57 -16.30 -7.03
CA ASP A 62 -14.44 -15.19 -7.45
C ASP A 62 -14.31 -13.95 -6.54
N SER A 63 -13.59 -14.05 -5.42
CA SER A 63 -13.35 -12.94 -4.51
C SER A 63 -12.15 -12.11 -4.98
N VAL A 64 -12.37 -10.81 -5.18
CA VAL A 64 -11.32 -9.81 -5.35
C VAL A 64 -11.15 -9.10 -4.02
N ASP A 65 -10.05 -9.38 -3.33
CA ASP A 65 -9.60 -8.61 -2.17
C ASP A 65 -8.18 -8.09 -2.39
N VAL A 66 -8.10 -7.03 -3.18
CA VAL A 66 -6.83 -6.37 -3.54
C VAL A 66 -6.52 -5.14 -2.66
N PHE A 67 -7.43 -4.81 -1.72
CA PHE A 67 -7.31 -3.66 -0.81
C PHE A 67 -7.45 -4.02 0.68
N GLY A 68 -7.64 -5.30 1.05
CA GLY A 68 -7.96 -5.76 2.39
C GLY A 68 -6.78 -5.94 3.36
N PHE A 69 -5.87 -4.96 3.42
CA PHE A 69 -4.94 -4.88 4.55
C PHE A 69 -5.72 -4.43 5.79
N ALA A 70 -5.63 -5.20 6.88
CA ALA A 70 -6.38 -4.91 8.10
C ALA A 70 -5.78 -5.59 9.33
N ILE A 71 -6.03 -5.05 10.52
CA ILE A 71 -5.83 -5.73 11.81
C ILE A 71 -7.17 -6.11 12.48
N ASP A 72 -7.26 -7.33 13.01
CA ASP A 72 -8.31 -7.70 13.96
C ASP A 72 -7.99 -7.13 15.35
N LEU A 73 -8.77 -6.13 15.76
CA LEU A 73 -8.59 -5.40 17.01
C LEU A 73 -8.89 -6.23 18.27
N ASN A 74 -9.44 -7.43 18.14
CA ASN A 74 -9.64 -8.34 19.26
C ASN A 74 -8.43 -9.25 19.50
N SER A 75 -7.78 -9.70 18.42
CA SER A 75 -6.70 -10.68 18.48
C SER A 75 -5.30 -10.07 18.26
N GLY A 76 -5.21 -8.88 17.69
CA GLY A 76 -3.94 -8.29 17.24
C GLY A 76 -3.38 -8.94 15.98
N GLN A 77 -4.19 -9.72 15.26
CA GLN A 77 -3.76 -10.37 14.02
C GLN A 77 -3.91 -9.42 12.81
N MET A 78 -2.80 -9.10 12.16
CA MET A 78 -2.76 -8.37 10.90
C MET A 78 -2.89 -9.32 9.72
N ALA A 79 -3.91 -9.12 8.89
CA ALA A 79 -4.10 -9.84 7.64
C ALA A 79 -3.56 -9.02 6.47
N PHE A 80 -2.59 -9.59 5.75
CA PHE A 80 -2.01 -9.02 4.54
C PHE A 80 -2.20 -10.02 3.38
N PRO A 81 -3.37 -10.00 2.71
CA PRO A 81 -3.72 -11.00 1.71
C PRO A 81 -2.68 -11.08 0.58
N ALA A 82 -2.31 -12.30 0.18
CA ALA A 82 -1.32 -12.50 -0.88
C ALA A 82 -1.77 -11.86 -2.22
N GLN A 83 -3.07 -11.85 -2.48
CA GLN A 83 -3.65 -11.20 -3.67
C GLN A 83 -3.47 -9.67 -3.63
N ALA A 84 -3.65 -9.02 -2.48
CA ALA A 84 -3.43 -7.59 -2.30
C ALA A 84 -1.94 -7.23 -2.40
N ILE A 85 -1.05 -8.04 -1.81
CA ILE A 85 0.40 -7.86 -1.93
C ILE A 85 0.82 -7.93 -3.41
N LYS A 86 0.39 -8.97 -4.13
CA LYS A 86 0.77 -9.12 -5.55
C LYS A 86 0.19 -8.02 -6.42
N PHE A 87 -1.04 -7.62 -6.15
CA PHE A 87 -1.66 -6.48 -6.83
C PHE A 87 -0.88 -5.18 -6.62
N PHE A 88 -0.43 -4.92 -5.41
CA PHE A 88 0.34 -3.71 -5.13
C PHE A 88 1.74 -3.75 -5.77
N ASP A 89 2.39 -4.92 -5.78
CA ASP A 89 3.64 -5.18 -6.52
C ASP A 89 3.48 -4.89 -8.02
N ASP A 90 2.41 -5.39 -8.64
CA ASP A 90 2.11 -5.15 -10.05
C ASP A 90 1.80 -3.68 -10.36
N LEU A 91 1.09 -2.98 -9.46
CA LEU A 91 0.88 -1.54 -9.60
C LEU A 91 2.21 -0.79 -9.48
N ALA A 92 3.06 -1.12 -8.51
CA ALA A 92 4.36 -0.49 -8.34
C ALA A 92 5.24 -0.64 -9.58
N LEU A 93 5.29 -1.85 -10.15
CA LEU A 93 5.98 -2.12 -11.42
C LEU A 93 5.36 -1.35 -12.59
N SER A 94 4.03 -1.28 -12.67
CA SER A 94 3.32 -0.56 -13.74
C SER A 94 3.61 0.93 -13.72
N PHE A 95 3.55 1.58 -12.55
CA PHE A 95 3.87 3.00 -12.40
C PHE A 95 5.33 3.28 -12.78
N ALA A 96 6.27 2.48 -12.26
CA ALA A 96 7.69 2.64 -12.58
C ALA A 96 7.98 2.45 -14.08
N TRP A 97 7.35 1.46 -14.73
CA TRP A 97 7.48 1.22 -16.16
C TRP A 97 6.90 2.36 -17.00
N TYR A 98 5.71 2.85 -16.65
CA TYR A 98 5.05 3.93 -17.37
C TYR A 98 5.86 5.24 -17.26
N GLU A 99 6.39 5.55 -16.08
CA GLU A 99 7.29 6.69 -15.89
C GLU A 99 8.56 6.53 -16.73
N HIS A 100 9.20 5.36 -16.68
CA HIS A 100 10.42 5.08 -17.44
C HIS A 100 10.24 5.22 -18.96
N THR A 101 9.08 4.83 -19.47
CA THR A 101 8.78 4.79 -20.91
C THR A 101 7.97 5.98 -21.40
N GLY A 102 7.64 6.94 -20.53
CA GLY A 102 6.86 8.13 -20.88
C GLY A 102 5.41 7.82 -21.28
N GLN A 103 4.83 6.73 -20.77
CA GLN A 103 3.44 6.35 -21.02
C GLN A 103 2.48 7.09 -20.07
N ASP A 104 1.23 7.27 -20.52
CA ASP A 104 0.19 7.94 -19.74
C ASP A 104 -0.30 7.04 -18.58
N PRO A 105 -0.13 7.42 -17.30
CA PRO A 105 -0.57 6.62 -16.16
C PRO A 105 -2.10 6.52 -16.02
N THR A 106 -2.88 7.25 -16.83
CA THR A 106 -4.35 7.18 -16.83
C THR A 106 -4.85 5.76 -17.08
N SER A 107 -4.18 4.97 -17.92
CA SER A 107 -4.57 3.56 -18.16
C SER A 107 -4.48 2.69 -16.90
N ILE A 108 -3.57 2.99 -15.97
CA ILE A 108 -3.47 2.29 -14.69
C ILE A 108 -4.71 2.58 -13.84
N ALA A 109 -5.13 3.85 -13.77
CA ALA A 109 -6.34 4.24 -13.06
C ALA A 109 -7.61 3.61 -13.67
N GLU A 110 -7.72 3.62 -15.00
CA GLU A 110 -8.81 2.97 -15.72
C GLU A 110 -8.86 1.45 -15.46
N TYR A 111 -7.71 0.80 -15.37
CA TYR A 111 -7.61 -0.61 -15.02
C TYR A 111 -8.18 -0.87 -13.62
N VAL A 112 -7.77 -0.10 -12.60
CA VAL A 112 -8.24 -0.24 -11.21
C VAL A 112 -9.76 -0.05 -11.13
N VAL A 113 -10.29 1.02 -11.75
CA VAL A 113 -11.75 1.29 -11.79
C VAL A 113 -12.50 0.15 -12.48
N ASN A 114 -11.98 -0.36 -13.60
CA ASN A 114 -12.63 -1.44 -14.34
C ASN A 114 -12.60 -2.76 -13.59
N LEU A 115 -11.50 -3.11 -12.91
CA LEU A 115 -11.41 -4.29 -12.06
C LEU A 115 -12.45 -4.22 -10.94
N HIS A 116 -12.52 -3.08 -10.24
CA HIS A 116 -13.49 -2.88 -9.16
C HIS A 116 -14.94 -2.99 -9.63
N ARG A 117 -15.28 -2.37 -10.77
CA ARG A 117 -16.64 -2.33 -11.30
C ARG A 117 -17.09 -3.65 -11.92
N LYS A 118 -16.20 -4.33 -12.65
CA LYS A 118 -16.55 -5.53 -13.44
C LYS A 118 -16.36 -6.83 -12.68
N GLY A 119 -15.47 -6.84 -11.67
CA GLY A 119 -15.08 -8.07 -10.99
C GLY A 119 -14.33 -9.03 -11.91
N LEU A 120 -14.26 -10.31 -11.51
CA LEU A 120 -13.56 -11.36 -12.24
C LEU A 120 -14.45 -12.01 -13.32
N PRO A 121 -13.87 -12.57 -14.39
CA PRO A 121 -12.44 -12.68 -14.68
C PRO A 121 -11.82 -11.37 -15.20
N PHE A 122 -10.58 -11.11 -14.80
CA PHE A 122 -9.79 -9.95 -15.25
C PHE A 122 -8.34 -10.38 -15.47
N LEU A 123 -7.65 -9.75 -16.42
CA LEU A 123 -6.21 -9.98 -16.58
C LEU A 123 -5.45 -9.31 -15.42
N PRO A 124 -4.34 -9.88 -14.94
CA PRO A 124 -3.40 -9.21 -14.04
C PRO A 124 -2.99 -7.83 -14.58
N PRO A 125 -2.65 -6.86 -13.70
CA PRO A 125 -2.31 -5.50 -14.13
C PRO A 125 -1.20 -5.47 -15.19
N LEU A 126 -0.10 -6.21 -15.00
CA LEU A 126 1.02 -6.18 -15.96
C LEU A 126 0.58 -6.62 -17.36
N ALA A 127 -0.18 -7.72 -17.44
CA ALA A 127 -0.68 -8.23 -18.71
C ALA A 127 -1.70 -7.28 -19.37
N ALA A 128 -2.62 -6.71 -18.58
CA ALA A 128 -3.63 -5.79 -19.09
C ALA A 128 -3.04 -4.44 -19.56
N LEU A 129 -1.95 -4.00 -18.93
CA LEU A 129 -1.27 -2.74 -19.18
C LEU A 129 -0.08 -2.88 -20.15
N ASN A 130 0.13 -4.08 -20.71
CA ASN A 130 1.27 -4.39 -21.59
C ASN A 130 2.63 -4.05 -20.95
N VAL A 131 2.74 -4.22 -19.63
CA VAL A 131 4.01 -4.11 -18.90
C VAL A 131 4.71 -5.46 -18.99
N PRO A 132 6.00 -5.53 -19.37
CA PRO A 132 6.71 -6.80 -19.40
C PRO A 132 6.68 -7.48 -18.03
N GLU A 133 6.39 -8.79 -18.00
CA GLU A 133 6.37 -9.58 -16.77
C GLU A 133 7.70 -9.49 -16.01
N LYS A 134 8.81 -9.15 -16.69
CA LYS A 134 10.16 -8.97 -16.15
C LYS A 134 10.73 -7.55 -16.32
N ALA A 135 9.89 -6.53 -16.17
CA ALA A 135 10.25 -5.13 -16.42
C ALA A 135 11.47 -4.63 -15.62
N TRP A 136 11.66 -5.11 -14.37
CA TRP A 136 12.81 -4.77 -13.52
C TRP A 136 14.14 -5.34 -14.07
N GLU A 137 14.13 -6.49 -14.76
CA GLU A 137 15.34 -7.04 -15.40
C GLU A 137 15.76 -6.20 -16.61
N GLN A 138 14.85 -5.39 -17.17
CA GLN A 138 15.09 -4.59 -18.37
C GLN A 138 15.56 -3.17 -18.06
N SER A 139 15.35 -2.67 -16.85
CA SER A 139 15.70 -1.31 -16.47
C SER A 139 16.00 -1.20 -14.98
N GLN A 140 17.23 -0.78 -14.65
CA GLN A 140 17.65 -0.52 -13.27
C GLN A 140 16.78 0.56 -12.61
N TYR A 141 16.30 1.53 -13.40
CA TYR A 141 15.38 2.54 -12.90
C TYR A 141 14.05 1.91 -12.48
N VAL A 142 13.50 1.01 -13.29
CA VAL A 142 12.22 0.34 -12.98
C VAL A 142 12.36 -0.56 -11.76
N ASP A 143 13.47 -1.30 -11.65
CA ASP A 143 13.79 -2.10 -10.46
C ASP A 143 13.83 -1.21 -9.20
N ASP A 144 14.63 -0.14 -9.22
CA ASP A 144 14.79 0.76 -8.07
C ASP A 144 13.48 1.45 -7.66
N VAL A 145 12.75 2.02 -8.61
CA VAL A 145 11.52 2.77 -8.32
C VAL A 145 10.38 1.85 -7.87
N SER A 146 10.17 0.72 -8.54
CA SER A 146 9.10 -0.22 -8.14
C SER A 146 9.34 -0.79 -6.74
N GLN A 147 10.59 -1.14 -6.40
CA GLN A 147 10.96 -1.61 -5.07
C GLN A 147 10.78 -0.53 -4.00
N LYS A 148 11.14 0.73 -4.30
CA LYS A 148 10.89 1.87 -3.40
C LYS A 148 9.40 2.07 -3.14
N ILE A 149 8.58 2.05 -4.19
CA ILE A 149 7.12 2.15 -4.08
C ILE A 149 6.58 1.02 -3.20
N LEU A 150 6.85 -0.24 -3.57
CA LEU A 150 6.31 -1.39 -2.86
C LEU A 150 6.73 -1.42 -1.38
N LYS A 151 8.03 -1.33 -1.10
CA LYS A 151 8.56 -1.45 0.27
C LYS A 151 8.07 -0.33 1.18
N SER A 152 8.12 0.92 0.71
CA SER A 152 7.67 2.06 1.52
C SER A 152 6.14 2.07 1.70
N GLY A 153 5.38 1.60 0.71
CA GLY A 153 3.94 1.46 0.84
C GLY A 153 3.53 0.36 1.82
N LEU A 154 4.17 -0.82 1.75
CA LEU A 154 3.92 -1.89 2.71
C LEU A 154 4.34 -1.48 4.13
N ALA A 155 5.47 -0.79 4.29
CA ALA A 155 5.88 -0.24 5.58
C ALA A 155 4.84 0.73 6.14
N PHE A 156 4.32 1.65 5.31
CA PHE A 156 3.24 2.56 5.71
C PHE A 156 2.00 1.79 6.18
N LEU A 157 1.53 0.81 5.39
CA LEU A 157 0.34 0.02 5.72
C LEU A 157 0.51 -0.80 7.01
N LEU A 158 1.66 -1.44 7.21
CA LEU A 158 1.95 -2.17 8.44
C LEU A 158 1.90 -1.24 9.67
N LEU A 159 2.47 -0.05 9.55
CA LEU A 159 2.47 0.94 10.62
C LEU A 159 1.08 1.53 10.87
N HIS A 160 0.29 1.73 9.82
CA HIS A 160 -1.11 2.17 9.91
C HIS A 160 -1.93 1.16 10.71
N GLU A 161 -1.85 -0.12 10.36
CA GLU A 161 -2.53 -1.18 11.10
C GLU A 161 -2.00 -1.31 12.54
N LEU A 162 -0.69 -1.15 12.75
CA LEU A 162 -0.10 -1.16 14.09
C LEU A 162 -0.64 -0.02 14.94
N ALA A 163 -0.89 1.15 14.35
CA ALA A 163 -1.43 2.29 15.05
C ALA A 163 -2.84 2.02 15.60
N HIS A 164 -3.70 1.37 14.81
CA HIS A 164 -5.03 0.98 15.28
C HIS A 164 -4.97 0.12 16.54
N TRP A 165 -4.05 -0.84 16.56
CA TRP A 165 -3.81 -1.66 17.73
C TRP A 165 -3.18 -0.88 18.89
N HIS A 166 -2.16 -0.07 18.61
CA HIS A 166 -1.43 0.70 19.60
C HIS A 166 -2.33 1.67 20.37
N PHE A 167 -3.16 2.43 19.65
CA PHE A 167 -4.09 3.39 20.24
C PHE A 167 -5.42 2.78 20.67
N LYS A 168 -5.60 1.46 20.51
CA LYS A 168 -6.83 0.74 20.85
C LYS A 168 -8.06 1.39 20.18
N HIS A 169 -7.93 1.63 18.88
CA HIS A 169 -9.00 2.16 18.06
C HIS A 169 -10.25 1.26 18.14
N GLY A 170 -11.41 1.84 17.91
CA GLY A 170 -12.69 1.14 17.95
C GLY A 170 -13.06 0.61 16.58
N ALA A 171 -13.81 -0.48 16.50
CA ALA A 171 -14.35 -0.94 15.23
C ALA A 171 -15.33 0.09 14.65
N TYR A 172 -15.33 0.26 13.33
CA TYR A 172 -16.11 1.33 12.68
C TYR A 172 -17.62 1.23 12.82
N HIS A 173 -18.14 0.02 13.02
CA HIS A 173 -19.57 -0.16 13.27
C HIS A 173 -19.99 0.31 14.67
N ASP A 174 -19.03 0.48 15.59
CA ASP A 174 -19.28 0.87 16.98
C ASP A 174 -19.07 2.37 17.24
N ILE A 175 -18.52 3.12 16.27
CA ILE A 175 -18.13 4.52 16.45
C ILE A 175 -18.77 5.44 15.40
N SER A 176 -18.86 6.72 15.73
CA SER A 176 -19.32 7.74 14.78
C SER A 176 -18.32 7.92 13.62
N TYR A 177 -18.81 8.36 12.46
CA TYR A 177 -17.95 8.72 11.32
C TYR A 177 -16.88 9.76 11.67
N ALA A 178 -17.22 10.75 12.51
CA ALA A 178 -16.25 11.75 12.98
C ALA A 178 -15.15 11.14 13.86
N ALA A 179 -15.48 10.13 14.67
CA ALA A 179 -14.50 9.39 15.45
C ALA A 179 -13.62 8.49 14.56
N ALA A 180 -14.22 7.81 13.58
CA ALA A 180 -13.48 6.99 12.61
C ALA A 180 -12.43 7.83 11.85
N ARG A 181 -12.81 9.03 11.37
CA ARG A 181 -11.85 9.95 10.71
C ARG A 181 -10.69 10.37 11.61
N LYS A 182 -10.94 10.58 12.91
CA LYS A 182 -9.88 10.92 13.87
C LYS A 182 -8.94 9.74 14.12
N GLN A 183 -9.49 8.53 14.24
CA GLN A 183 -8.69 7.31 14.39
C GLN A 183 -7.80 7.09 13.16
N GLU A 184 -8.36 7.26 11.98
CA GLU A 184 -7.62 7.16 10.72
C GLU A 184 -6.51 8.21 10.62
N GLN A 185 -6.79 9.47 10.94
CA GLN A 185 -5.75 10.52 10.98
C GLN A 185 -4.63 10.17 11.98
N GLN A 186 -5.00 9.68 13.17
CA GLN A 186 -4.04 9.29 14.20
C GLN A 186 -3.17 8.10 13.74
N ALA A 187 -3.74 7.18 12.95
CA ALA A 187 -3.01 6.08 12.37
C ALA A 187 -2.04 6.54 11.27
N ASP A 188 -2.49 7.43 10.38
CA ASP A 188 -1.65 8.05 9.35
C ASP A 188 -0.46 8.80 9.99
N ASP A 189 -0.72 9.63 11.01
CA ASP A 189 0.29 10.41 11.72
C ASP A 189 1.34 9.52 12.41
N PHE A 190 0.89 8.42 13.02
CA PHE A 190 1.77 7.44 13.62
C PHE A 190 2.70 6.78 12.60
N ALA A 191 2.14 6.34 11.47
CA ALA A 191 2.91 5.71 10.42
C ALA A 191 3.98 6.67 9.86
N LEU A 192 3.60 7.91 9.57
CA LEU A 192 4.52 8.94 9.09
C LEU A 192 5.61 9.26 10.11
N GLU A 193 5.28 9.33 11.41
CA GLU A 193 6.25 9.62 12.45
C GLU A 193 7.29 8.49 12.58
N VAL A 194 6.86 7.23 12.54
CA VAL A 194 7.78 6.08 12.57
C VAL A 194 8.65 6.06 11.31
N MET A 195 8.07 6.26 10.12
CA MET A 195 8.83 6.34 8.87
C MET A 195 9.84 7.50 8.86
N ALA A 196 9.52 8.63 9.49
CA ALA A 196 10.44 9.74 9.69
C ALA A 196 11.59 9.38 10.65
N ARG A 197 11.36 8.52 11.66
CA ARG A 197 12.45 7.96 12.50
C ARG A 197 13.33 7.00 11.69
N MET A 198 12.74 6.20 10.81
CA MET A 198 13.44 5.29 9.89
C MET A 198 14.23 5.99 8.77
N LYS A 199 13.97 7.28 8.53
CA LYS A 199 14.47 8.03 7.37
C LYS A 199 14.03 7.43 6.03
N THR A 200 12.78 6.99 5.99
CA THR A 200 12.16 6.36 4.81
C THR A 200 11.02 7.23 4.30
N PRO A 201 11.11 7.78 3.06
CA PRO A 201 9.99 8.46 2.43
C PRO A 201 8.83 7.51 2.12
N PRO A 202 7.56 7.90 2.33
CA PRO A 202 6.40 7.06 2.06
C PRO A 202 5.96 7.10 0.59
N TYR A 203 6.84 6.75 -0.36
CA TYR A 203 6.52 6.80 -1.80
C TYR A 203 5.31 5.93 -2.18
N GLY A 204 5.25 4.70 -1.68
CA GLY A 204 4.20 3.75 -2.00
C GLY A 204 2.81 4.16 -1.56
N MET A 205 2.73 5.00 -0.53
CA MET A 205 1.48 5.53 -0.02
C MET A 205 0.71 6.30 -1.10
N VAL A 206 1.39 7.02 -2.00
CA VAL A 206 0.74 7.75 -3.09
C VAL A 206 0.07 6.81 -4.09
N VAL A 207 0.77 5.75 -4.51
CA VAL A 207 0.21 4.74 -5.41
C VAL A 207 -0.98 4.04 -4.76
N TRP A 208 -0.87 3.72 -3.47
CA TRP A 208 -1.96 3.11 -2.71
C TRP A 208 -3.18 4.02 -2.58
N PHE A 209 -2.99 5.28 -2.18
CA PHE A 209 -4.09 6.25 -2.06
C PHE A 209 -4.72 6.58 -3.40
N LEU A 210 -3.94 6.66 -4.47
CA LEU A 210 -4.50 6.81 -5.81
C LEU A 210 -5.41 5.62 -6.14
N ALA A 211 -4.92 4.39 -6.02
CA ALA A 211 -5.69 3.19 -6.33
C ALA A 211 -6.97 3.07 -5.50
N THR A 212 -6.88 3.29 -4.18
CA THR A 212 -8.02 3.23 -3.26
C THR A 212 -9.02 4.38 -3.50
N SER A 213 -8.56 5.60 -3.75
CA SER A 213 -9.43 6.76 -4.03
C SER A 213 -10.37 6.55 -5.22
N LEU A 214 -9.96 5.72 -6.18
CA LEU A 214 -10.70 5.42 -7.38
C LEU A 214 -11.87 4.45 -7.15
N VAL A 215 -11.89 3.75 -6.00
CA VAL A 215 -12.83 2.66 -5.72
C VAL A 215 -13.60 2.83 -4.40
N THR A 216 -13.22 3.80 -3.56
CA THR A 216 -13.82 4.05 -2.24
C THR A 216 -15.21 4.69 -2.28
N SER A 217 -15.76 5.06 -3.44
CA SER A 217 -17.11 5.67 -3.51
C SER A 217 -18.26 4.68 -3.28
N ASP A 218 -18.01 3.37 -3.42
CA ASP A 218 -19.09 2.40 -3.62
C ASP A 218 -19.26 1.39 -2.46
N ARG A 219 -18.38 1.41 -1.43
CA ARG A 219 -18.48 0.51 -0.25
C ARG A 219 -18.06 1.18 1.05
N VAL A 220 -18.65 0.74 2.16
CA VAL A 220 -18.09 0.96 3.50
C VAL A 220 -16.73 0.23 3.55
N THR A 221 -15.63 0.97 3.42
CA THR A 221 -14.29 0.42 3.60
C THR A 221 -13.88 0.49 5.07
N THR A 222 -12.98 -0.40 5.48
CA THR A 222 -12.34 -0.36 6.80
C THR A 222 -11.31 0.75 6.94
N HIS A 223 -11.06 1.53 5.88
CA HIS A 223 -10.21 2.72 5.88
C HIS A 223 -10.77 3.76 4.90
N PRO A 224 -11.76 4.58 5.29
CA PRO A 224 -12.35 5.57 4.39
C PRO A 224 -11.35 6.68 4.10
N LEU A 225 -10.97 6.80 2.83
CA LEU A 225 -10.14 7.90 2.37
C LEU A 225 -10.98 9.18 2.30
N SER A 226 -10.46 10.29 2.81
CA SER A 226 -11.15 11.57 2.77
C SER A 226 -10.19 12.68 2.37
N ARG A 227 -10.74 13.75 1.80
CA ARG A 227 -9.97 14.94 1.43
C ARG A 227 -9.20 15.50 2.62
N ASP A 228 -9.84 15.57 3.79
CA ASP A 228 -9.21 16.13 5.00
C ASP A 228 -8.00 15.30 5.45
N ARG A 229 -8.11 13.97 5.44
CA ARG A 229 -6.99 13.06 5.76
C ARG A 229 -5.80 13.26 4.82
N LEU A 230 -6.06 13.23 3.51
CA LEU A 230 -5.00 13.40 2.52
C LEU A 230 -4.33 14.77 2.63
N ASN A 231 -5.11 15.83 2.88
CA ASN A 231 -4.56 17.17 3.11
C ASN A 231 -3.69 17.24 4.37
N ALA A 232 -4.08 16.58 5.45
CA ALA A 232 -3.29 16.53 6.68
C ALA A 232 -1.96 15.78 6.48
N ILE A 233 -1.98 14.66 5.75
CA ILE A 233 -0.77 13.91 5.36
C ILE A 233 0.16 14.79 4.52
N ALA A 234 -0.37 15.44 3.47
CA ALA A 234 0.41 16.33 2.62
C ALA A 234 1.00 17.51 3.40
N HIS A 235 0.25 18.05 4.36
CA HIS A 235 0.74 19.09 5.26
C HIS A 235 1.92 18.58 6.09
N SER A 236 1.78 17.43 6.76
CA SER A 236 2.86 16.82 7.55
C SER A 236 4.16 16.61 6.75
N LEU A 237 4.04 16.12 5.51
CA LEU A 237 5.17 15.95 4.61
C LEU A 237 5.83 17.28 4.21
N SER A 238 5.03 18.31 3.95
CA SER A 238 5.51 19.61 3.47
C SER A 238 6.08 20.51 4.58
N GLU A 239 5.61 20.36 5.82
CA GLU A 239 6.13 21.13 6.96
C GLU A 239 7.58 20.75 7.32
N SER A 240 7.93 19.47 7.18
CA SER A 240 9.23 18.96 7.63
C SER A 240 9.84 17.93 6.68
N PRO A 241 10.05 18.25 5.39
CA PRO A 241 10.49 17.29 4.37
C PRO A 241 11.85 16.68 4.68
N GLY A 242 12.73 17.39 5.38
CA GLY A 242 14.05 16.88 5.77
C GLY A 242 14.02 15.73 6.77
N ARG A 243 12.89 15.47 7.45
CA ARG A 243 12.82 14.41 8.48
C ARG A 243 12.93 13.00 7.88
N TYR A 244 12.54 12.83 6.62
CA TYR A 244 12.59 11.56 5.88
C TYR A 244 13.92 11.32 5.17
N ILE A 245 14.89 12.24 5.30
CA ILE A 245 16.18 12.18 4.60
C ILE A 245 17.26 11.84 5.62
N SER A 246 18.01 10.76 5.35
CA SER A 246 19.16 10.35 6.13
C SER A 246 20.44 10.99 5.59
N TYR A 247 21.54 10.87 6.34
CA TYR A 247 22.84 11.33 5.84
C TYR A 247 23.29 10.51 4.61
N GLU A 248 22.96 9.22 4.59
CA GLU A 248 23.34 8.24 3.59
C GLU A 248 22.57 8.43 2.28
N ASN A 249 21.29 8.80 2.35
CA ASN A 249 20.43 8.91 1.16
C ASN A 249 20.31 10.34 0.59
N ARG A 250 20.86 11.37 1.25
CA ARG A 250 20.78 12.78 0.82
C ARG A 250 21.36 13.10 -0.57
N HIS A 251 22.14 12.19 -1.14
CA HIS A 251 22.72 12.33 -2.47
C HIS A 251 21.77 11.88 -3.59
N SER A 252 20.78 11.05 -3.26
CA SER A 252 19.76 10.52 -4.17
C SER A 252 18.33 10.95 -3.81
N LEU A 253 18.16 11.60 -2.66
CA LEU A 253 16.89 12.06 -2.12
C LEU A 253 17.04 13.48 -1.59
N THR A 254 16.16 14.36 -2.04
CA THR A 254 16.13 15.78 -1.70
C THR A 254 14.82 16.17 -1.02
N LYS A 255 14.81 17.34 -0.39
CA LYS A 255 13.56 17.90 0.16
C LYS A 255 12.51 18.12 -0.93
N GLN A 256 12.93 18.37 -2.17
CA GLN A 256 12.04 18.58 -3.30
C GLN A 256 11.27 17.31 -3.64
N ASP A 257 11.88 16.13 -3.47
CA ASP A 257 11.21 14.85 -3.71
C ASP A 257 10.08 14.61 -2.70
N ILE A 258 10.29 14.98 -1.43
CA ILE A 258 9.26 14.90 -0.39
C ILE A 258 8.15 15.94 -0.61
N LEU A 259 8.50 17.14 -1.05
CA LEU A 259 7.52 18.16 -1.42
C LEU A 259 6.69 17.73 -2.63
N ARG A 260 7.30 17.03 -3.59
CA ARG A 260 6.59 16.46 -4.73
C ARG A 260 5.59 15.39 -4.28
N LEU A 261 6.00 14.51 -3.37
CA LEU A 261 5.11 13.53 -2.76
C LEU A 261 3.90 14.19 -2.08
N ALA A 262 4.13 15.26 -1.31
CA ALA A 262 3.06 16.03 -0.69
C ALA A 262 2.09 16.61 -1.73
N GLN A 263 2.61 17.14 -2.85
CA GLN A 263 1.78 17.66 -3.93
C GLN A 263 0.95 16.56 -4.60
N ASP A 264 1.54 15.40 -4.89
CA ASP A 264 0.81 14.29 -5.51
C ASP A 264 -0.36 13.83 -4.62
N ILE A 265 -0.20 13.86 -3.29
CA ILE A 265 -1.26 13.56 -2.32
C ILE A 265 -2.36 14.64 -2.34
N GLN A 266 -1.99 15.92 -2.41
CA GLN A 266 -2.97 17.01 -2.55
C GLN A 266 -3.76 16.90 -3.85
N ASP A 267 -3.11 16.49 -4.93
CA ASP A 267 -3.75 16.30 -6.23
C ASP A 267 -4.78 15.16 -6.18
N ILE A 268 -4.51 14.08 -5.43
CA ILE A 268 -5.48 13.02 -5.14
C ILE A 268 -6.63 13.59 -4.30
N ALA A 269 -6.34 14.36 -3.24
CA ALA A 269 -7.33 14.96 -2.35
C ALA A 269 -8.31 15.89 -3.08
N ALA A 270 -7.81 16.65 -4.07
CA ALA A 270 -8.60 17.55 -4.89
C ALA A 270 -9.60 16.81 -5.79
N ARG A 271 -9.34 15.55 -6.14
CA ARG A 271 -10.18 14.72 -7.01
C ARG A 271 -11.25 13.92 -6.25
N LEU A 272 -11.10 13.77 -4.92
CA LEU A 272 -12.13 13.16 -4.09
C LEU A 272 -13.38 14.04 -4.05
N LYS A 273 -14.55 13.43 -4.33
CA LYS A 273 -15.86 14.08 -4.14
C LYS A 273 -16.11 14.27 -2.63
N GLN A 274 -16.78 15.38 -2.27
CA GLN A 274 -17.16 15.68 -0.88
C GLN A 274 -18.20 14.70 -0.36
#